data_AF-B7KMB8-F1
#
_entry.id   AF-B7KMB8-F1
#
_cell.length_a   1.000
_cell.length_b   1.000
_cell.length_c   1.000
_cell.angle_alpha   90.00
_cell.angle_beta   90.00
_cell.angle_gamma   90.00
#
_symmetry.space_group_name_H-M   'P 1'
#
loop_
_entity.id
_entity.type
_entity.pdbx_description
1 polymer ?
#
loop_
_entity_poly.entity_id
_entity_poly.type
_entity_poly.pdbx_seq_one_letter_code
_entity_poly.pdbx_strand_id
1 'polypeptide(L)' 'MNQYSGTQKKSPRRPHAEDGKFMPDYAGETKRLRSMRLTDTAWELLAEIAEKNHITRTEVIELFARGEDLY' A
#
# COMPACT_ATOMS: atom_id res chain seq x y z
N MET A 1 -31.46 6.86 13.55
CA MET A 1 -30.62 6.21 12.51
C MET A 1 -29.21 6.74 12.68
N ASN A 2 -28.31 5.94 13.26
CA ASN A 2 -26.95 6.37 13.61
C ASN A 2 -26.01 6.03 12.44
N GLN A 3 -25.73 7.01 11.57
CA GLN A 3 -24.79 6.85 10.46
C GLN A 3 -23.39 7.27 10.89
N TYR A 4 -22.66 6.35 11.52
CA TYR A 4 -21.20 6.43 11.60
C TYR A 4 -20.64 5.04 11.37
N SER A 5 -20.36 4.71 10.11
CA SER A 5 -19.54 3.56 9.75
C SER A 5 -18.08 3.90 10.06
N GLY A 6 -17.72 3.85 11.34
CA GLY A 6 -16.33 3.91 11.76
C GLY A 6 -15.64 2.64 11.27
N THR A 7 -14.67 2.77 10.36
CA THR A 7 -13.81 1.67 9.90
C THR A 7 -13.20 0.98 11.13
N GLN A 8 -13.69 -0.22 11.47
CA GLN A 8 -13.41 -0.93 12.73
C GLN A 8 -11.99 -1.51 12.84
N LYS A 9 -11.13 -1.31 11.85
CA LYS A 9 -9.73 -1.73 11.90
C LYS A 9 -8.83 -0.54 11.60
N LYS A 10 -8.37 0.15 12.64
CA LYS A 10 -7.20 1.01 12.51
C LYS A 10 -6.04 0.08 12.16
N SER A 11 -5.39 0.30 11.02
CA SER A 11 -4.14 -0.36 10.67
C SER A 11 -3.12 -0.17 11.81
N PRO A 12 -2.14 -1.08 11.97
CA PRO A 12 -1.05 -0.86 12.91
C PRO A 12 -0.50 0.55 12.76
N ARG A 13 -0.34 1.28 13.87
CA ARG A 13 0.27 2.62 13.84
C ARG A 13 1.66 2.47 13.26
N ARG A 14 1.99 3.28 12.24
CA ARG A 14 3.33 3.27 11.63
C ARG A 14 4.40 3.43 12.72
N PRO A 15 5.45 2.61 12.73
CA PRO A 15 6.53 2.76 13.68
C PRO A 15 7.17 4.13 13.51
N HIS A 16 7.57 4.73 14.63
CA HIS A 16 8.29 5.99 14.65
C HIS A 16 9.79 5.71 14.77
N ALA A 17 10.60 6.52 14.10
CA ALA A 17 12.04 6.59 14.31
C ALA A 17 12.32 7.24 15.67
N GLU A 18 13.57 7.12 16.16
CA GLU A 18 13.99 7.71 17.44
C GLU A 18 13.81 9.24 17.50
N ASP A 19 13.74 9.91 16.34
CA ASP A 19 13.46 11.33 16.21
C ASP A 19 11.95 11.68 16.24
N GLY A 20 11.09 10.69 16.50
CA GLY A 20 9.64 10.81 16.54
C GLY A 20 8.97 10.90 15.17
N LYS A 21 9.72 10.89 14.07
CA LYS A 21 9.14 10.89 12.72
C LYS A 21 8.65 9.50 12.36
N PHE A 22 7.66 9.42 11.48
CA PHE A 22 7.24 8.14 10.94
C PHE A 22 8.40 7.47 10.19
N MET A 23 8.69 6.21 10.52
CA MET A 23 9.65 5.43 9.75
C MET A 23 9.13 5.25 8.32
N PRO A 24 9.98 5.46 7.30
CA PRO A 24 9.62 5.08 5.94
C PRO A 24 9.47 3.55 5.87
N ASP A 25 8.53 3.09 5.05
CA ASP A 25 8.28 1.66 4.86
C ASP A 25 9.51 0.91 4.30
N TYR A 26 10.44 1.63 3.65
CA TYR A 26 11.70 1.10 3.12
C TYR A 26 12.89 1.83 3.72
N ALA A 27 13.78 1.10 4.38
CA ALA A 27 14.97 1.67 5.01
C ALA A 27 15.96 2.19 3.94
N GLY A 28 16.11 3.51 3.87
CA GLY A 28 17.12 4.16 3.02
C GLY A 28 16.64 4.62 1.64
N GLU A 29 15.42 4.26 1.22
CA GLU A 29 14.87 4.67 -0.07
C GLU A 29 13.66 5.59 0.07
N THR A 30 13.72 6.76 -0.56
CA THR A 30 12.58 7.69 -0.60
C THR A 30 11.68 7.37 -1.79
N LYS A 31 10.42 7.00 -1.54
CA LYS A 31 9.41 6.85 -2.61
C LYS A 31 9.31 8.14 -3.43
N ARG A 32 9.44 8.02 -4.75
CA ARG A 32 9.24 9.12 -5.71
C ARG A 32 7.94 8.89 -6.47
N LEU A 33 7.21 9.96 -6.77
CA LEU A 33 6.04 9.86 -7.64
C LEU A 33 6.48 9.40 -9.04
N ARG A 34 5.83 8.35 -9.55
CA ARG A 34 6.03 7.83 -10.90
C ARG A 34 4.67 7.76 -11.59
N SER A 35 4.59 8.24 -12.83
CA SER A 35 3.40 8.12 -13.66
C SER A 35 3.55 6.91 -14.58
N MET A 36 2.50 6.09 -14.70
CA MET A 36 2.46 4.96 -15.60
C MET A 36 1.12 4.89 -16.33
N ARG A 37 1.09 4.26 -17.50
CA ARG A 37 -0.13 4.04 -18.28
C ARG A 37 -0.51 2.57 -18.16
N LEU A 38 -1.79 2.31 -17.92
CA LEU A 38 -2.35 0.97 -17.77
C LEU A 38 -3.67 0.91 -18.53
N THR A 39 -4.10 -0.30 -18.89
CA THR A 39 -5.47 -0.56 -19.32
C THR A 39 -6.38 -0.68 -18.10
N ASP A 40 -7.68 -0.46 -18.28
CA ASP A 40 -8.66 -0.64 -17.20
C ASP A 40 -8.60 -2.06 -16.62
N THR A 41 -8.46 -3.07 -17.48
CA THR A 41 -8.29 -4.47 -17.06
C THR A 41 -7.08 -4.66 -16.14
N ALA A 42 -5.93 -4.06 -16.47
CA ALA A 42 -4.74 -4.16 -15.62
C ALA A 42 -4.94 -3.44 -14.28
N TRP A 43 -5.65 -2.31 -14.29
CA TRP A 43 -5.95 -1.55 -13.06
C TRP A 43 -6.87 -2.31 -12.10
N GLU A 44 -7.86 -3.04 -12.63
CA GLU A 44 -8.75 -3.88 -11.83
C GLU A 44 -8.05 -5.15 -11.30
N LEU A 45 -7.21 -5.81 -12.10
CA LEU A 45 -6.43 -6.95 -11.60
C LEU A 45 -5.50 -6.55 -10.45
N LEU A 46 -4.87 -5.37 -10.52
CA LEU A 46 -4.10 -4.83 -9.40
C LEU A 46 -4.96 -4.60 -8.15
N ALA A 47 -6.24 -4.26 -8.32
CA ALA A 47 -7.19 -4.09 -7.22
C ALA A 47 -7.46 -5.41 -6.51
N GLU A 48 -7.73 -6.47 -7.28
CA GLU A 48 -8.03 -7.81 -6.76
C GLU A 48 -6.84 -8.36 -5.95
N ILE A 49 -5.62 -8.23 -6.50
CA ILE A 49 -4.39 -8.66 -5.81
C ILE A 49 -4.19 -7.85 -4.52
N ALA A 50 -4.40 -6.53 -4.59
CA ALA A 50 -4.28 -5.64 -3.45
C ALA A 50 -5.28 -6.00 -2.33
N GLU A 51 -6.53 -6.29 -2.68
CA GLU A 51 -7.57 -6.69 -1.73
C GLU A 51 -7.25 -8.02 -1.05
N LYS A 52 -6.82 -9.03 -1.82
CA LYS A 52 -6.41 -10.35 -1.31
C LYS A 52 -5.26 -10.25 -0.30
N ASN A 53 -4.31 -9.35 -0.55
CA ASN A 53 -3.11 -9.19 0.28
C ASN A 53 -3.25 -8.08 1.35
N HIS A 54 -4.39 -7.40 1.43
CA HIS A 54 -4.64 -6.26 2.32
C HIS A 54 -3.62 -5.12 2.18
N ILE A 55 -3.16 -4.88 0.95
CA ILE A 55 -2.22 -3.81 0.59
C ILE A 55 -2.86 -2.88 -0.45
N THR A 56 -2.14 -1.84 -0.86
CA THR A 56 -2.55 -0.92 -1.92
C THR A 56 -2.07 -1.39 -3.30
N ARG A 57 -2.74 -0.95 -4.37
CA ARG A 57 -2.30 -1.22 -5.77
C ARG A 57 -0.84 -0.80 -6.03
N THR A 58 -0.41 0.30 -5.42
CA THR A 58 0.98 0.79 -5.52
C THR A 58 1.97 -0.11 -4.78
N GLU A 59 1.56 -0.71 -3.66
CA GLU A 59 2.39 -1.70 -2.95
C GLU A 59 2.48 -3.00 -3.75
N VAL A 60 1.41 -3.42 -4.43
CA VAL A 60 1.48 -4.56 -5.38
C VAL A 60 2.57 -4.32 -6.44
N ILE A 61 2.60 -3.15 -7.06
CA ILE A 61 3.61 -2.79 -8.07
C ILE A 61 5.02 -2.77 -7.46
N GLU A 62 5.17 -2.18 -6.27
CA GLU A 62 6.46 -2.08 -5.58
C GLU A 62 7.01 -3.47 -5.19
N LEU A 63 6.19 -4.31 -4.58
CA LEU A 63 6.55 -5.68 -4.17
C LEU A 63 6.89 -6.54 -5.39
N PHE A 64 6.07 -6.48 -6.43
CA PHE A 64 6.35 -7.18 -7.70
C PHE A 64 7.70 -6.74 -8.30
N ALA A 65 7.96 -5.42 -8.35
CA ALA A 65 9.20 -4.90 -8.93
C ALA A 65 10.44 -5.25 -8.10
N ARG A 66 10.29 -5.48 -6.80
CA ARG A 66 11.37 -5.93 -5.90
C ARG A 66 11.59 -7.44 -5.91
N GLY A 67 10.77 -8.20 -6.65
CA GLY A 67 10.84 -9.65 -6.71
C GLY A 67 10.32 -10.33 -5.45
N GLU A 68 9.46 -9.65 -4.69
CA GLU A 68 8.77 -10.24 -3.54
C GLU A 68 7.56 -11.06 -4.02
N ASP A 69 7.25 -12.15 -3.31
CA ASP A 69 6.13 -13.02 -3.65
C ASP A 69 4.79 -12.36 -3.30
N LEU A 70 3.93 -12.26 -4.31
CA LEU A 70 2.52 -11.91 -4.18
C LEU A 70 1.72 -13.21 -4.25
N TYR A 71 1.15 -13.65 -3.13
CA TYR A 71 0.41 -14.92 -2.98
C TYR A 71 -0.79 -15.08 -3.92
#